data_AF-A0A2P5LHQ4-F1
#
_entry.id   AF-A0A2P5LHQ4-F1
#
_cell.length_a   1.000
_cell.length_b   1.000
_cell.length_c   1.000
_cell.angle_alpha   90.00
_cell.angle_beta   90.00
_cell.angle_gamma   90.00
#
_symmetry.space_group_name_H-M   'P 1'
#
loop_
_entity.id
_entity.type
_entity.pdbx_description
1 polymer ?
#
loop_
_entity_poly.entity_id
_entity_poly.type
_entity_poly.pdbx_seq_one_letter_code
_entity_poly.pdbx_strand_id
1 'polypeptide(L)' 'MAFGLGVLRLSPRDFWLMTPRELFRAVEGVYGVAPGAPSRAVLDELMRRFPDCGEST' A
#
# COMPACT_ATOMS: atom_id res chain seq x y z
N MET A 1 -9.91 -1.48 3.03
CA MET A 1 -10.89 -1.08 4.06
C MET A 1 -10.28 -0.88 5.44
N ALA A 2 -9.50 -1.83 5.97
CA ALA A 2 -8.93 -1.74 7.31
C ALA A 2 -8.10 -0.45 7.56
N PHE A 3 -7.30 -0.02 6.58
CA PHE A 3 -6.56 1.24 6.70
C PHE A 3 -7.49 2.47 6.77
N GLY A 4 -8.37 2.66 5.78
CA GLY A 4 -9.27 3.82 5.72
C GLY A 4 -10.25 3.94 6.89
N LEU A 5 -10.97 2.85 7.21
CA LEU A 5 -12.02 2.88 8.24
C LEU A 5 -11.50 2.53 9.64
N GLY A 6 -10.43 1.73 9.72
CA GLY A 6 -9.87 1.29 11.00
C GLY A 6 -8.74 2.20 11.49
N VAL A 7 -7.72 2.41 10.65
CA VAL A 7 -6.52 3.16 11.03
C VAL A 7 -6.75 4.67 10.99
N LEU A 8 -7.27 5.19 9.87
CA LEU A 8 -7.60 6.62 9.74
C LEU A 8 -8.90 6.98 10.48
N ARG A 9 -9.72 5.98 10.85
CA ARG A 9 -11.02 6.14 11.53
C ARG A 9 -11.98 7.09 10.81
N LEU A 10 -11.85 7.20 9.48
CA LEU A 10 -12.71 8.03 8.65
C LEU A 10 -14.04 7.33 8.42
N SER A 11 -15.10 8.12 8.26
CA SER A 11 -16.35 7.57 7.73
C SER A 11 -16.11 7.05 6.30
N PRO A 12 -16.87 6.05 5.83
CA PRO A 12 -16.74 5.58 4.44
C PRO A 12 -16.90 6.71 3.42
N ARG A 13 -17.81 7.65 3.68
CA ARG A 13 -18.04 8.80 2.80
C ARG A 13 -16.78 9.66 2.69
N ASP A 14 -16.18 10.04 3.81
CA ASP A 14 -15.02 10.94 3.81
C ASP A 14 -13.80 10.25 3.20
N PHE A 15 -13.61 8.96 3.50
CA PHE A 15 -12.55 8.16 2.89
C PHE A 15 -12.66 8.09 1.36
N TRP A 16 -13.87 7.88 0.82
CA TRP A 16 -14.08 7.81 -0.63
C TRP A 16 -14.08 9.17 -1.33
N LEU A 17 -14.27 10.27 -0.60
CA LEU A 17 -14.16 11.62 -1.14
C LEU A 17 -12.70 12.12 -1.20
N MET A 18 -11.79 11.51 -0.44
CA MET A 18 -10.38 11.88 -0.47
C MET A 18 -9.76 11.61 -1.84
N THR A 19 -8.88 12.53 -2.25
CA THR A 19 -8.06 12.35 -3.44
C THR A 19 -6.93 11.33 -3.17
N PRO A 20 -6.39 10.68 -4.22
CA PRO A 20 -5.23 9.80 -4.07
C PRO A 20 -4.01 10.49 -3.43
N ARG A 21 -3.84 11.79 -3.64
CA ARG A 21 -2.75 12.57 -3.03
C ARG A 21 -2.93 12.72 -1.53
N GLU A 22 -4.13 13.02 -1.07
CA GLU A 22 -4.44 13.11 0.36
C GLU A 22 -4.32 11.75 1.02
N LEU A 23 -4.74 10.68 0.33
CA LEU A 23 -4.55 9.32 0.82
C LEU A 23 -3.06 9.00 1.00
N PHE A 24 -2.22 9.36 0.04
CA PHE A 24 -0.77 9.15 0.13
C PHE A 24 -0.17 9.90 1.33
N ARG A 25 -0.56 11.16 1.56
CA ARG A 25 -0.13 11.92 2.74
C ARG A 25 -0.64 11.33 4.06
N ALA A 26 -1.87 10.80 4.07
CA ALA A 26 -2.40 10.12 5.25
C ALA A 26 -1.61 8.85 5.59
N VAL A 27 -1.20 8.08 4.58
CA VAL A 27 -0.30 6.92 4.75
C VAL A 27 1.06 7.37 5.32
N GLU A 28 1.66 8.42 4.76
CA GLU A 28 2.93 8.97 5.26
C GLU A 28 2.81 9.48 6.71
N GLY A 29 1.67 10.09 7.08
CA GLY A 29 1.44 10.59 8.44
C GLY A 29 1.34 9.48 9.49
N VAL A 30 0.83 8.29 9.12
CA VAL A 30 0.69 7.16 10.03
C VAL A 30 1.96 6.30 10.10
N TYR A 31 2.56 6.00 8.95
CA TYR A 31 3.66 5.04 8.85
C TYR A 31 5.03 5.69 8.63
N GLY A 32 5.08 7.01 8.47
CA GLY A 32 6.27 7.72 8.02
C GLY A 32 6.41 7.69 6.49
N VAL A 33 7.39 8.45 6.00
CA VAL A 33 7.71 8.47 4.57
C VAL A 33 8.29 7.11 4.19
N ALA A 34 7.61 6.41 3.29
CA ALA A 34 8.11 5.14 2.79
C ALA A 34 9.47 5.34 2.10
N PRO A 35 10.41 4.41 2.26
CA PRO A 35 11.57 4.38 1.37
C PRO A 35 11.09 4.29 -0.09
N GLY A 36 11.85 4.90 -0.99
CA GLY A 36 11.49 4.95 -2.41
C GLY A 36 11.21 3.56 -3.00
N ALA A 37 10.54 3.54 -4.16
CA ALA A 37 10.23 2.30 -4.85
C ALA A 37 11.49 1.42 -5.01
N PRO A 38 11.38 0.09 -4.82
CA PRO A 38 12.53 -0.80 -4.95
C PRO A 38 13.16 -0.65 -6.33
N SER A 39 14.48 -0.78 -6.39
CA SER A 39 15.17 -0.83 -7.68
C SER A 39 14.71 -2.05 -8.47
N ARG A 40 14.91 -2.01 -9.80
CA ARG A 40 14.56 -3.15 -10.67
C ARG A 40 15.22 -4.46 -10.20
N ALA A 41 16.48 -4.40 -9.79
CA ALA A 41 17.21 -5.56 -9.28
C ALA A 41 16.60 -6.13 -7.99
N VAL A 42 16.14 -5.27 -7.08
CA VAL A 42 15.46 -5.71 -5.85
C VAL A 42 14.10 -6.33 -6.19
N LEU A 43 13.36 -5.75 -7.13
CA LEU A 43 12.09 -6.31 -7.59
C LEU A 43 12.29 -7.69 -8.23
N ASP A 44 13.30 -7.84 -9.11
CA ASP A 44 13.60 -9.12 -9.76
C ASP A 44 14.02 -10.21 -8.74
N GLU A 45 14.73 -9.84 -7.67
CA GLU A 45 15.03 -10.74 -6.55
C GLU A 45 13.75 -11.15 -5.79
N LEU A 46 12.85 -10.21 -5.51
CA LEU A 46 11.59 -10.49 -4.84
C LEU A 46 10.71 -11.44 -5.66
N MET A 47 10.62 -11.24 -6.97
CA MET A 47 9.85 -12.12 -7.87
C MET A 47 10.42 -13.54 -7.91
N ARG A 48 11.75 -13.71 -7.88
CA ARG A 48 12.38 -15.03 -7.78
C ARG A 48 12.11 -15.70 -6.44
N ARG A 49 12.09 -14.92 -5.36
CA ARG A 49 11.88 -15.42 -4.00
C ARG A 49 10.43 -15.78 -3.71
N PHE A 50 9.48 -15.06 -4.30
CA PHE A 50 8.04 -15.23 -4.13
C PHE A 50 7.37 -15.38 -5.50
N PRO A 51 7.50 -16.53 -6.18
CA PRO A 51 6.87 -16.74 -7.48
C PRO A 51 5.34 -16.75 -7.34
N ASP A 52 4.64 -16.01 -8.21
CA ASP A 52 3.17 -15.92 -8.22
C ASP A 52 2.48 -17.23 -8.67
N CYS A 53 3.25 -18.21 -9.14
CA CYS A 53 2.77 -19.54 -9.48
C CYS A 53 2.49 -20.34 -8.21
N GLY A 54 1.33 -20.11 -7.61
CA GLY A 54 0.69 -21.10 -6.76
C GLY A 54 0.38 -22.34 -7.60
N GLU A 55 0.76 -23.51 -7.09
CA GLU A 55 0.39 -24.82 -7.65
C GLU A 55 -1.10 -24.82 -8.01
N SER A 56 -1.38 -24.87 -9.31
CA SER A 56 -2.70 -25.24 -9.82
C SER A 56 -2.73 -26.76 -9.85
N THR A 57 -3.00 -27.39 -8.72
CA THR A 57 -3.37 -28.82 -8.64
C THR A 57 -4.46 -28.98 -7.59
#